data_AF-G5LW29-F1
#
_entry.id   AF-G5LW29-F1
#
_cell.length_a   1.000
_cell.length_b   1.000
_cell.length_c   1.000
_cell.angle_alpha   90.00
_cell.angle_beta   90.00
_cell.angle_gamma   90.00
#
_symmetry.space_group_name_H-M   'P 1'
#
loop_
_entity.id
_entity.type
_entity.pdbx_description
1 polymer ?
#
loop_
_entity_poly.entity_id
_entity_poly.type
_entity_poly.pdbx_seq_one_letter_code
_entity_poly.pdbx_strand_id
1 'polypeptide(L)'
;MVLSVTEDELVRVNMGEPNFEPAQVPFRANKAEKTYIMRAAEQTILCGVVSMGNPHCVIQVDNVDTAAVETLGPVLESHERFPERANIGFMQVVRREHIRLRVYERGAGTRRQR
;
A
#
# COMPACT_ATOMS: atom_id res chain seq x y z
N MET A 1 -15.88 4.08 -11.27
CA MET A 1 -15.02 3.13 -11.99
C MET A 1 -15.60 2.92 -13.39
N VAL A 2 -14.82 3.15 -14.44
CA VAL A 2 -15.23 2.94 -15.84
C VAL A 2 -14.24 1.99 -16.50
N LEU A 3 -14.75 1.01 -17.24
CA LEU A 3 -13.96 -0.04 -17.91
C LEU A 3 -14.09 0.15 -19.42
N SER A 4 -12.96 0.06 -20.14
CA SER A 4 -12.95 0.01 -21.60
C SER A 4 -11.98 -1.04 -22.10
N VAL A 5 -12.31 -1.66 -23.23
CA VAL A 5 -11.42 -2.59 -23.93
C VAL A 5 -10.66 -1.79 -25.00
N THR A 6 -9.35 -1.96 -25.04
CA THR A 6 -8.47 -1.33 -26.03
C THR A 6 -8.39 -2.17 -27.31
N GLU A 7 -7.86 -1.59 -28.38
CA GLU A 7 -7.69 -2.29 -29.67
C GLU A 7 -6.77 -3.52 -29.55
N ASP A 8 -5.83 -3.50 -28.61
CA ASP A 8 -4.91 -4.61 -28.32
C ASP A 8 -5.50 -5.67 -27.37
N GLU A 9 -6.83 -5.73 -27.24
CA GLU A 9 -7.57 -6.62 -26.32
C GLU A 9 -7.24 -6.46 -24.82
N LEU A 10 -6.50 -5.40 -24.43
CA LEU A 10 -6.25 -5.08 -23.03
C LEU A 10 -7.43 -4.35 -22.40
N VAL A 11 -7.67 -4.60 -21.11
CA VAL A 11 -8.69 -3.89 -20.33
C VAL A 11 -8.06 -2.68 -19.65
N ARG A 12 -8.59 -1.49 -19.94
CA ARG A 12 -8.25 -0.24 -19.27
C ARG A 12 -9.32 0.09 -18.23
N VAL A 13 -8.87 0.39 -17.01
CA VAL A 13 -9.75 0.77 -15.90
C VAL A 13 -9.45 2.20 -15.48
N ASN A 14 -10.47 3.04 -15.43
CA ASN A 14 -10.41 4.29 -14.69
C ASN A 14 -10.72 4.00 -13.21
N MET A 15 -9.66 4.01 -12.40
CA MET A 15 -9.70 3.74 -10.95
C MET A 15 -10.25 4.92 -10.12
N GLY A 16 -10.47 6.09 -10.75
CA GLY A 16 -10.81 7.33 -10.04
C GLY A 16 -9.58 8.02 -9.44
N GLU A 17 -9.84 8.96 -8.53
CA GLU A 17 -8.78 9.74 -7.87
C GLU A 17 -8.38 9.11 -6.53
N PRO A 18 -7.08 9.08 -6.21
CA PRO A 18 -6.61 8.66 -4.90
C PRO A 18 -7.01 9.67 -3.82
N ASN A 19 -7.38 9.17 -2.64
CA ASN A 19 -7.63 9.99 -1.46
C ASN A 19 -6.50 9.83 -0.43
N PHE A 20 -5.92 10.95 0.00
CA PHE A 20 -4.82 11.01 0.95
C PHE A 20 -5.22 11.52 2.34
N GLU A 21 -6.48 11.93 2.52
CA GLU A 21 -7.00 12.42 3.79
C GLU A 21 -7.13 11.25 4.78
N PRO A 22 -6.42 11.24 5.91
CA PRO A 22 -6.42 10.11 6.85
C PRO A 22 -7.80 9.60 7.24
N ALA A 23 -8.76 10.50 7.48
CA ALA A 23 -10.13 10.15 7.83
C ALA A 23 -10.87 9.37 6.72
N GLN A 24 -10.50 9.57 5.45
CA GLN A 24 -11.07 8.89 4.28
C GLN A 24 -10.31 7.60 3.91
N VAL A 25 -9.13 7.38 4.50
CA VAL A 25 -8.35 6.13 4.38
C VAL A 25 -8.60 5.18 5.58
N PRO A 26 -9.66 5.41 6.37
CA PRO A 26 -9.71 4.98 7.79
C PRO A 26 -8.35 4.84 8.49
N PHE A 27 -7.55 5.91 8.49
CA PHE A 27 -6.23 5.94 9.11
C PHE A 27 -6.18 6.98 10.24
N ARG A 28 -5.71 6.57 11.41
CA ARG A 28 -5.56 7.46 12.57
C ARG A 28 -4.30 8.30 12.41
N ALA A 29 -4.46 9.58 12.11
CA ALA A 29 -3.39 10.58 12.11
C ALA A 29 -3.96 11.94 12.53
N ASN A 30 -3.13 12.77 13.17
CA ASN A 30 -3.57 14.10 13.60
C ASN A 30 -3.70 15.08 12.42
N LYS A 31 -2.91 14.87 11.36
CA LYS A 31 -2.88 15.68 10.15
C LYS A 31 -2.54 14.80 8.95
N ALA A 32 -2.97 15.24 7.76
CA ALA A 32 -2.52 14.68 6.51
C ALA A 32 -1.04 15.03 6.28
N GLU A 33 -0.23 14.00 6.06
CA GLU A 33 1.20 14.09 5.77
C GLU A 33 1.53 13.20 4.57
N LYS A 34 2.64 13.49 3.88
CA LYS A 34 3.13 12.65 2.77
C LYS A 34 3.68 11.31 3.27
N THR A 35 4.26 11.33 4.47
CA THR A 35 4.89 10.17 5.08
C THR A 35 4.53 10.13 6.55
N TYR A 36 4.21 8.94 7.04
CA TYR A 36 3.89 8.68 8.43
C TYR A 36 4.90 7.73 9.04
N ILE A 37 5.15 7.91 10.32
CA ILE A 37 5.96 7.01 11.13
C ILE A 37 5.02 6.00 11.79
N MET A 38 5.31 4.71 11.66
CA MET A 38 4.62 3.63 12.36
C MET A 38 5.62 2.76 13.11
N ARG A 39 5.28 2.35 14.32
CA ARG A 39 6.09 1.43 15.12
C ARG A 39 5.51 0.03 14.99
N ALA A 40 6.27 -0.87 14.40
CA ALA A 40 5.91 -2.25 14.19
C ALA A 40 6.92 -3.14 14.89
N ALA A 41 6.51 -3.77 15.99
CA ALA A 41 7.43 -4.48 16.90
C ALA A 41 8.61 -3.57 17.31
N GLU A 42 9.85 -4.01 17.08
CA GLU A 42 11.07 -3.24 17.40
C GLU A 42 11.53 -2.31 16.26
N GLN A 43 10.75 -2.19 15.18
CA GLN A 43 11.12 -1.41 14.01
C GLN A 43 10.26 -0.16 13.87
N THR A 44 10.91 0.93 13.43
CA THR A 44 10.23 2.17 13.04
C THR A 44 10.20 2.26 11.52
N ILE A 45 9.00 2.32 10.96
CA ILE A 45 8.76 2.29 9.53
C ILE A 45 8.24 3.64 9.06
N LEU A 46 8.75 4.09 7.92
CA LEU A 46 8.22 5.24 7.19
C LEU A 46 7.33 4.73 6.05
N CYS A 47 6.10 5.23 5.98
CA CYS A 47 5.13 4.81 4.97
C CYS A 47 4.29 5.96 4.44
N GLY A 48 3.87 5.86 3.17
CA GLY A 48 2.75 6.63 2.62
C GLY A 48 1.43 5.91 2.88
N VAL A 49 0.33 6.68 2.99
CA VAL A 49 -1.02 6.14 3.18
C VAL A 49 -1.96 6.76 2.16
N VAL A 50 -2.76 5.93 1.49
CA VAL A 50 -3.67 6.35 0.41
C VAL A 50 -4.87 5.40 0.33
N SER A 51 -6.01 5.90 -0.14
CA SER A 51 -7.18 5.09 -0.45
C SER A 51 -7.53 5.19 -1.94
N MET A 52 -7.81 4.04 -2.55
CA MET A 52 -8.43 3.92 -3.89
C MET A 52 -9.87 3.41 -3.79
N GLY A 53 -10.51 3.55 -2.62
CA GLY A 53 -11.74 2.86 -2.23
C GLY A 53 -11.52 1.78 -1.17
N ASN A 54 -10.26 1.40 -0.95
CA ASN A 54 -9.78 0.58 0.16
C ASN A 54 -8.43 1.12 0.66
N PRO A 55 -8.08 0.89 1.94
CA PRO A 55 -6.87 1.45 2.54
C PRO A 55 -5.59 0.76 2.06
N HIS A 56 -4.61 1.57 1.66
CA HIS A 56 -3.26 1.16 1.30
C HIS A 56 -2.21 1.86 2.14
N CYS A 57 -1.24 1.09 2.62
CA CYS A 57 -0.02 1.57 3.26
C CYS A 57 1.17 1.15 2.39
N VAL A 58 2.01 2.11 1.97
CA VAL A 58 3.13 1.85 1.05
C VAL A 58 4.45 2.18 1.73
N ILE A 59 5.36 1.22 1.73
CA ILE A 59 6.68 1.30 2.34
C ILE A 59 7.71 1.18 1.23
N GLN A 60 8.66 2.11 1.21
CA GLN A 60 9.79 2.02 0.30
C GLN A 60 10.84 1.07 0.89
N VAL A 61 11.31 0.13 0.08
CA VAL A 61 12.35 -0.85 0.43
C VAL A 61 13.45 -0.87 -0.62
N ASP A 62 14.66 -1.27 -0.23
CA ASP A 62 15.79 -1.37 -1.15
C ASP A 62 15.64 -2.54 -2.13
N ASN A 63 15.05 -3.64 -1.68
CA ASN A 63 14.82 -4.83 -2.50
C ASN A 63 13.55 -5.58 -2.06
N VAL A 64 12.60 -5.78 -2.99
CA VAL A 64 11.35 -6.52 -2.71
C VAL A 64 11.55 -8.01 -2.48
N ASP A 65 12.62 -8.61 -3.00
CA ASP A 65 12.89 -10.05 -2.88
C ASP A 65 13.32 -10.42 -1.45
N THR A 66 14.04 -9.51 -0.78
CA THR A 66 14.51 -9.67 0.60
C THR A 66 13.66 -8.90 1.61
N ALA A 67 12.66 -8.14 1.16
CA ALA A 67 11.76 -7.41 2.05
C ALA A 67 11.03 -8.38 2.98
N ALA A 68 10.88 -7.97 4.24
CA ALA A 68 10.28 -8.75 5.32
C ALA A 68 8.74 -8.79 5.22
N VAL A 69 8.19 -9.12 4.04
CA VAL A 69 6.75 -9.05 3.73
C VAL A 69 5.94 -9.97 4.64
N GLU A 70 6.41 -11.18 4.88
CA GLU A 70 5.67 -12.18 5.68
C GLU A 70 5.69 -11.88 7.19
N THR A 71 6.67 -11.12 7.67
CA THR A 71 6.78 -10.78 9.11
C THR A 71 6.24 -9.40 9.40
N LEU A 72 6.54 -8.41 8.56
CA LEU A 72 6.08 -7.03 8.74
C LEU A 72 4.67 -6.80 8.17
N GLY A 73 4.30 -7.52 7.11
CA GLY A 73 2.98 -7.42 6.49
C GLY A 73 1.82 -7.65 7.47
N PRO A 74 1.77 -8.78 8.21
CA PRO A 74 0.71 -9.03 9.19
C PRO A 74 0.65 -7.99 10.30
N VAL A 75 1.82 -7.57 10.83
CA VAL A 75 1.92 -6.57 11.92
C VAL A 75 1.35 -5.22 11.48
N LEU A 76 1.61 -4.84 10.23
CA LEU A 76 1.15 -3.57 9.68
C LEU A 76 -0.30 -3.62 9.18
N GLU A 77 -0.74 -4.75 8.65
CA GLU A 77 -2.12 -4.95 8.20
C GLU A 77 -3.10 -4.70 9.33
N SER A 78 -2.81 -5.23 10.53
CA SER A 78 -3.64 -5.06 11.72
C SER A 78 -3.16 -3.96 12.67
N HIS A 79 -2.34 -3.01 12.19
CA HIS A 79 -1.79 -1.95 13.05
C HIS A 79 -2.92 -1.08 13.64
N GLU A 80 -2.77 -0.65 14.90
CA GLU A 80 -3.78 0.14 15.64
C GLU A 80 -4.23 1.45 14.96
N ARG A 81 -3.44 1.91 13.98
CA ARG A 81 -3.70 3.11 13.20
C ARG A 81 -4.64 2.84 12.01
N PHE A 82 -4.87 1.58 11.65
CA PHE A 82 -5.80 1.12 10.63
C PHE A 82 -6.95 0.33 11.27
N PRO A 83 -8.03 0.98 11.75
CA PRO A 83 -9.16 0.28 12.37
C PRO A 83 -9.82 -0.74 11.44
N GLU A 84 -9.81 -0.47 10.13
CA GLU A 84 -10.37 -1.35 9.09
C GLU A 84 -9.33 -2.24 8.42
N ARG A 85 -8.12 -2.30 9.01
CA ARG A 85 -6.91 -2.92 8.45
C ARG A 85 -6.50 -2.31 7.10
N ALA A 86 -5.35 -2.67 6.56
CA ALA A 86 -4.87 -2.10 5.29
C ALA A 86 -4.10 -3.10 4.42
N ASN A 87 -4.08 -2.84 3.11
CA ASN A 87 -3.18 -3.53 2.19
C ASN A 87 -1.77 -2.93 2.32
N ILE A 88 -0.77 -3.78 2.57
CA ILE A 88 0.60 -3.33 2.84
C ILE A 88 1.47 -3.56 1.61
N GLY A 89 1.87 -2.49 0.93
CA GLY A 89 2.72 -2.51 -0.25
C GLY A 89 4.19 -2.27 0.11
N PHE A 90 5.06 -3.13 -0.39
CA PHE A 90 6.52 -3.03 -0.31
C PHE A 90 7.05 -2.65 -1.68
N MET A 91 7.46 -1.40 -1.83
CA MET A 91 7.83 -0.79 -3.10
C MET A 91 9.35 -0.60 -3.20
N GLN A 92 9.96 -1.19 -4.22
CA GLN A 92 11.34 -0.89 -4.62
C GLN A 92 11.31 0.03 -5.84
N VAL A 93 11.99 1.17 -5.75
CA VAL A 93 12.20 2.07 -6.89
C VAL A 93 13.42 1.58 -7.67
N VAL A 94 13.22 1.03 -8.86
CA VAL A 94 14.32 0.61 -9.75
C VAL A 94 14.84 1.81 -10.54
N ARG A 95 13.91 2.65 -11.02
CA ARG A 95 14.15 3.97 -11.62
C ARG A 95 12.85 4.79 -11.55
N ARG A 96 12.89 6.06 -11.94
CA ARG A 96 11.76 7.00 -11.78
C ARG A 96 10.47 6.52 -12.46
N GLU A 97 10.56 5.81 -13.58
CA GLU A 97 9.43 5.28 -14.34
C GLU A 97 9.18 3.77 -14.11
N HIS A 98 9.91 3.12 -13.20
CA HIS A 98 9.79 1.68 -12.99
C HIS A 98 9.98 1.30 -11.52
N ILE A 99 8.92 0.75 -10.94
CA ILE A 99 8.92 0.22 -9.57
C ILE A 99 8.65 -1.28 -9.59
N ARG A 100 9.16 -1.99 -8.59
CA ARG A 100 8.74 -3.37 -8.25
C ARG A 100 7.92 -3.30 -6.98
N LEU A 101 6.84 -4.07 -6.90
CA LEU A 101 5.90 -4.03 -5.78
C LEU A 101 5.55 -5.45 -5.31
N ARG A 102 5.55 -5.66 -4.00
CA ARG A 102 4.92 -6.83 -3.37
C ARG A 102 3.87 -6.35 -2.39
N VAL A 103 2.74 -7.06 -2.32
CA VAL A 103 1.62 -6.65 -1.47
C VAL A 103 1.25 -7.77 -0.51
N TYR A 104 1.12 -7.41 0.76
CA TYR A 104 0.44 -8.23 1.76
C TYR A 104 -1.02 -7.76 1.82
N GLU A 105 -1.95 -8.59 1.35
CA GLU A 105 -3.36 -8.24 1.21
C GLU A 105 -4.13 -8.48 2.51
N ARG A 106 -4.99 -7.51 2.83
CA ARG A 106 -5.93 -7.59 3.96
C ARG A 106 -6.73 -8.88 3.91
N GLY A 107 -6.59 -9.72 4.93
CA GLY A 107 -7.33 -10.98 5.06
C GLY A 107 -6.98 -12.11 4.06
N ALA A 108 -6.03 -11.91 3.14
CA ALA A 108 -5.66 -12.90 2.12
C ALA A 108 -4.17 -13.29 2.14
N GLY A 109 -3.34 -12.58 2.91
CA GLY A 109 -1.90 -12.87 3.03
C GLY A 109 -1.07 -12.31 1.86
N THR A 110 0.15 -12.79 1.70
CA THR A 110 1.06 -12.29 0.65
C THR A 110 0.60 -12.67 -0.75
N ARG A 111 0.42 -11.67 -1.62
CA ARG A 111 0.27 -11.88 -3.06
C ARG A 111 1.46 -11.33 -3.82
N ARG A 112 1.94 -12.11 -4.79
CA ARG A 112 2.91 -11.64 -5.79
C ARG A 112 2.15 -10.88 -6.87
N GLN A 113 2.34 -9.57 -6.96
CA GLN A 113 2.01 -8.84 -8.17
C GLN A 113 3.24 -8.89 -9.09
N ARG A 114 3.02 -9.35 -10.34
CA ARG A 114 4.05 -9.42 -11.39
C ARG A 114 4.14 -8.10 -12.12
#